data_AF-A0A4Y3HRE2-F1
#
_entry.id   AF-A0A4Y3HRE2-F1
#
_cell.length_a   1.000
_cell.length_b   1.000
_cell.length_c   1.000
_cell.angle_alpha   90.00
_cell.angle_beta   90.00
_cell.angle_gamma   90.00
#
_symmetry.space_group_name_H-M   'P 1'
#
loop_
_entity.id
_entity.type
_entity.pdbx_description
1 polymer ?
#
loop_
_entity_poly.entity_id
_entity_poly.type
_entity_poly.pdbx_seq_one_letter_code
_entity_poly.pdbx_strand_id
1 'polypeptide(L)'
;MECANQPGVSYTLELKMNYTNLQLDEAALSIAKNYLSELECDNGWFKMTARIAAQIDSILKENDYKGTVVWFSDADLIEHQIEY
;
A
#
# COMPACT_ATOMS: atom_id res chain seq x y z
N MET A 1 -21.48 -41.88 -22.74
CA MET A 1 -22.08 -40.73 -22.06
C MET A 1 -21.32 -40.55 -20.78
N GLU A 2 -20.29 -39.72 -20.77
CA GLU A 2 -19.58 -39.28 -19.56
C GLU A 2 -19.01 -37.89 -19.87
N CYS A 3 -19.80 -36.87 -19.53
CA CYS A 3 -19.37 -35.48 -19.48
C CYS A 3 -18.93 -35.18 -18.04
N ALA A 4 -17.63 -35.01 -17.82
CA ALA A 4 -17.05 -34.29 -16.69
C ALA A 4 -15.68 -33.77 -17.19
N ASN A 5 -15.57 -32.57 -17.79
CA ASN A 5 -15.60 -31.24 -17.14
C ASN A 5 -14.59 -31.19 -15.99
N GLN A 6 -13.48 -30.45 -15.95
CA GLN A 6 -12.75 -29.50 -16.79
C GLN A 6 -11.31 -29.47 -16.17
N PRO A 7 -10.27 -28.97 -16.87
CA PRO A 7 -8.88 -28.97 -16.38
C PRO A 7 -8.76 -28.21 -15.06
N GLY A 8 -7.92 -28.74 -14.15
CA GLY A 8 -7.59 -28.12 -12.88
C GLY A 8 -7.20 -26.66 -13.08
N VAL A 9 -8.15 -25.77 -12.84
CA VAL A 9 -7.90 -24.36 -12.64
C VAL A 9 -7.11 -24.30 -11.35
N SER A 10 -5.79 -24.22 -11.49
CA SER A 10 -4.96 -23.58 -10.48
C SER A 10 -5.53 -22.18 -10.35
N TYR A 11 -6.49 -22.00 -9.46
CA TYR A 11 -6.78 -20.70 -8.90
C TYR A 11 -5.53 -20.36 -8.08
N THR A 12 -4.45 -19.94 -8.75
CA THR A 12 -3.73 -18.79 -8.24
C THR A 12 -4.84 -17.78 -8.05
N LEU A 13 -5.32 -17.63 -6.80
CA LEU A 13 -5.81 -16.35 -6.39
C LEU A 13 -4.66 -15.43 -6.81
N GLU A 14 -4.79 -14.83 -7.98
CA GLU A 14 -4.28 -13.52 -8.26
C GLU A 14 -4.98 -12.64 -7.22
N LEU A 15 -4.52 -12.74 -5.96
CA LEU A 15 -4.48 -11.62 -5.08
C LEU A 15 -3.70 -10.61 -5.91
N LYS A 16 -4.42 -9.84 -6.72
CA LYS A 16 -4.03 -8.51 -7.15
C LYS A 16 -3.76 -7.78 -5.85
N MET A 17 -2.60 -8.05 -5.26
CA MET A 17 -2.01 -7.22 -4.26
C MET A 17 -1.74 -5.93 -5.03
N ASN A 18 -2.71 -5.03 -4.98
CA ASN A 18 -2.53 -3.67 -5.43
C ASN A 18 -1.49 -3.09 -4.48
N TYR A 19 -0.25 -3.17 -4.91
CA TYR A 19 0.84 -2.52 -4.23
C TYR A 19 0.72 -1.04 -4.52
N THR A 20 0.72 -0.27 -3.46
CA THR A 20 0.79 1.18 -3.49
C THR A 20 2.15 1.54 -2.93
N ASN A 21 2.83 2.45 -3.61
CA ASN A 21 4.02 3.09 -3.10
C ASN A 21 3.60 4.30 -2.28
N LEU A 22 4.22 4.50 -1.14
CA LEU A 22 3.96 5.64 -0.28
C LEU A 22 5.24 6.41 -0.05
N GLN A 23 5.15 7.72 -0.17
CA GLN A 23 6.21 8.63 0.24
C GLN A 23 5.65 9.58 1.31
N LEU A 24 6.40 9.73 2.38
CA LEU A 24 6.03 10.51 3.57
C LEU A 24 7.12 11.55 3.83
N ASP A 25 6.73 12.72 4.29
CA ASP A 25 7.67 13.68 4.87
C ASP A 25 8.38 13.09 6.11
N GLU A 26 9.55 13.65 6.47
CA GLU A 26 10.36 13.17 7.60
C GLU A 26 9.57 13.03 8.92
N ALA A 27 8.62 13.94 9.17
CA ALA A 27 7.77 13.90 10.35
C ALA A 27 6.75 12.73 10.32
N ALA A 28 6.07 12.52 9.19
CA ALA A 28 5.16 11.38 9.01
C ALA A 28 5.93 10.05 8.99
N LEU A 29 7.11 10.05 8.37
CA LEU A 29 8.02 8.92 8.34
C LEU A 29 8.46 8.56 9.75
N SER A 30 8.77 9.53 10.63
CA SER A 30 9.12 9.26 12.03
C SER A 30 7.97 8.63 12.81
N ILE A 31 6.71 8.98 12.51
CA ILE A 31 5.51 8.43 13.16
C ILE A 31 5.23 7.02 12.64
N ALA A 32 5.22 6.86 11.31
CA ALA A 32 4.92 5.60 10.64
C ALA A 32 6.13 4.65 10.55
N LYS A 33 7.32 5.07 11.00
CA LYS A 33 8.61 4.35 10.90
C LYS A 33 8.49 2.90 11.36
N ASN A 34 7.77 2.64 12.43
CA ASN A 34 7.61 1.27 12.95
C ASN A 34 6.90 0.36 11.94
N TYR A 35 5.94 0.88 11.18
CA TYR A 35 5.24 0.14 10.13
C TYR A 35 6.06 0.08 8.84
N LEU A 36 6.77 1.16 8.52
CA LEU A 36 7.60 1.26 7.31
C LEU A 36 8.90 0.45 7.39
N SER A 37 9.43 0.22 8.60
CA SER A 37 10.70 -0.51 8.79
C SER A 37 10.61 -1.98 8.37
N GLU A 38 9.38 -2.53 8.32
CA GLU A 38 9.13 -3.89 7.83
C GLU A 38 8.80 -3.93 6.32
N LEU A 39 8.73 -2.78 5.66
CA LEU A 39 8.36 -2.65 4.26
C LEU A 39 9.59 -2.44 3.37
N GLU A 40 9.45 -2.83 2.10
CA GLU A 40 10.48 -2.54 1.10
C GLU A 40 10.48 -1.04 0.80
N CYS A 41 11.63 -0.40 1.04
CA CYS A 41 11.87 0.99 0.69
C CYS A 41 12.79 1.04 -0.54
N ASP A 42 12.28 1.61 -1.63
CA ASP A 42 13.04 1.83 -2.86
C ASP A 42 13.04 3.32 -3.18
N ASN A 43 14.23 3.93 -3.20
CA ASN A 43 14.43 5.33 -3.57
C ASN A 43 13.51 6.35 -2.84
N GLY A 44 13.18 6.11 -1.57
CA GLY A 44 12.29 6.96 -0.76
C GLY A 44 10.81 6.58 -0.82
N TRP A 45 10.45 5.60 -1.65
CA TRP A 45 9.10 5.05 -1.77
C TRP A 45 8.99 3.74 -1.00
N PHE A 46 8.00 3.66 -0.13
CA PHE A 46 7.69 2.45 0.61
C PHE A 46 6.63 1.66 -0.14
N LYS A 47 7.01 0.47 -0.62
CA LYS A 47 6.10 -0.42 -1.31
C LYS A 47 5.28 -1.18 -0.28
N MET A 48 3.96 -1.03 -0.34
CA MET A 48 3.06 -1.64 0.62
C MET A 48 1.72 -2.00 -0.01
N THR A 49 0.88 -2.71 0.74
CA THR A 49 -0.49 -2.99 0.28
C THR A 49 -1.44 -1.88 0.76
N ALA A 50 -2.58 -1.71 0.06
CA ALA A 50 -3.63 -0.77 0.47
C ALA A 50 -4.09 -0.94 1.94
N ARG A 51 -3.94 -2.14 2.51
CA ARG A 51 -4.21 -2.40 3.94
C ARG A 51 -3.21 -1.67 4.85
N ILE A 52 -1.91 -1.74 4.54
CA ILE A 52 -0.88 -1.03 5.31
C ILE A 52 -1.05 0.48 5.13
N ALA A 53 -1.36 0.92 3.90
CA ALA A 53 -1.66 2.32 3.60
C ALA A 53 -2.76 2.88 4.52
N ALA A 54 -3.89 2.18 4.64
CA ALA A 54 -4.98 2.57 5.53
C ALA A 54 -4.58 2.60 7.01
N GLN A 55 -3.69 1.69 7.46
CA GLN A 55 -3.17 1.73 8.84
C GLN A 55 -2.30 2.96 9.09
N ILE A 56 -1.44 3.32 8.12
CA ILE A 56 -0.61 4.52 8.23
C ILE A 56 -1.49 5.78 8.24
N ASP A 57 -2.49 5.88 7.36
CA ASP A 57 -3.46 6.99 7.35
C ASP A 57 -4.14 7.17 8.72
N SER A 58 -4.63 6.07 9.32
CA SER A 58 -5.24 6.12 10.65
C SER A 58 -4.28 6.66 11.69
N ILE A 59 -3.03 6.18 11.73
CA ILE A 59 -2.05 6.59 12.74
C ILE A 59 -1.63 8.05 12.56
N LEU A 60 -1.49 8.52 11.31
CA LEU A 60 -1.20 9.91 11.02
C LEU A 60 -2.34 10.81 11.54
N LYS A 61 -3.60 10.44 11.30
CA LYS A 61 -4.77 11.14 11.85
C LYS A 61 -4.80 11.10 13.38
N GLU A 62 -4.52 9.94 13.98
CA GLU A 62 -4.50 9.79 15.44
C GLU A 62 -3.41 10.61 16.12
N ASN A 63 -2.29 10.87 15.43
CA ASN A 63 -1.20 11.71 15.92
C ASN A 63 -1.39 13.21 15.59
N ASP A 64 -2.55 13.62 15.05
CA ASP A 64 -2.80 14.98 14.53
C ASP A 64 -1.64 15.44 13.62
N TYR A 65 -1.13 14.52 12.80
CA TYR A 65 -0.04 14.83 11.89
C TYR A 65 -0.49 15.89 10.90
N LYS A 66 0.30 16.96 10.75
CA LYS A 66 0.06 18.02 9.78
C LYS A 66 1.20 18.09 8.78
N GLY A 67 0.92 17.70 7.55
CA GLY A 67 1.89 17.66 6.47
C GLY A 67 1.37 16.87 5.28
N THR A 68 2.28 16.54 4.35
CA THR A 68 1.88 15.98 3.05
C THR A 68 2.28 14.52 2.95
N VAL A 69 1.38 13.72 2.39
CA VAL A 69 1.61 12.31 2.16
C VAL A 69 1.30 12.00 0.71
N VAL A 70 2.25 11.36 0.03
CA VAL A 70 2.13 11.04 -1.39
C VAL A 70 1.88 9.55 -1.55
N TRP A 71 0.71 9.21 -2.07
CA TRP A 71 0.30 7.85 -2.39
C TRP A 71 0.43 7.63 -3.89
N PHE A 72 1.16 6.63 -4.30
CA PHE A 72 1.28 6.24 -5.70
C PHE A 72 0.73 4.84 -5.89
N SER A 73 -0.37 4.71 -6.62
CA SER A 73 -0.94 3.40 -6.95
C SER A 73 -0.31 2.88 -8.23
N ASP A 74 0.47 1.79 -8.14
CA ASP A 74 1.10 1.16 -9.31
C ASP A 74 0.05 0.63 -10.31
N ALA A 75 -1.10 0.21 -9.79
CA ALA A 75 -2.21 -0.31 -10.58
C ALA A 75 -2.86 0.75 -11.50
N ASP A 76 -2.99 1.98 -10.99
CA ASP A 76 -3.64 3.08 -11.69
C ASP A 76 -2.61 4.05 -12.32
N LEU A 77 -1.33 3.94 -11.94
CA LEU A 77 -0.25 4.89 -12.25
C LEU A 77 -0.60 6.33 -11.87
N ILE A 78 -1.40 6.49 -10.81
CA ILE A 78 -1.87 7.79 -10.31
C ILE A 78 -1.14 8.09 -9.00
N GLU A 79 -0.62 9.32 -8.92
CA GLU A 79 -0.11 9.92 -7.70
C GLU A 79 -1.24 10.75 -7.03
N HIS A 80 -1.46 10.47 -5.75
CA HIS A 80 -2.42 11.12 -4.88
C HIS A 80 -1.69 11.75 -3.71
N GLN A 81 -1.64 13.08 -3.68
CA GLN A 81 -1.12 13.81 -2.53
C GLN A 81 -2.27 14.10 -1.56
N ILE A 82 -2.08 13.76 -0.29
CA ILE A 82 -3.04 14.01 0.79
C ILE A 82 -2.34 14.88 1.83
N GLU A 83 -2.94 16.04 2.09
CA GLU A 83 -2.54 16.95 3.17
C GLU A 83 -3.42 16.66 4.39
N TYR A 84 -2.80 16.43 5.55
CA TYR A 84 -3.47 16.21 6.85
C TYR A 84 -3.47 17.48 7.71
#